data_AF-A0A4Z2CMW4-F1
#
_entry.id   AF-A0A4Z2CMW4-F1
#
_cell.length_a   1.000
_cell.length_b   1.000
_cell.length_c   1.000
_cell.angle_alpha   90.00
_cell.angle_beta   90.00
_cell.angle_gamma   90.00
#
_symmetry.space_group_name_H-M   'P 1'
#
loop_
_entity.id
_entity.type
_entity.pdbx_description
1 polymer ?
#
loop_
_entity_poly.entity_id
_entity_poly.type
_entity_poly.pdbx_seq_one_letter_code
_entity_poly.pdbx_strand_id
1 'polypeptide(L)'
;MSNGGFWNTHKVNYSDETKKILNDLVNESKLANFYRHSISEAIKNGESLNPDGILISSVGKRPLLDQKAKRTKRLKRPQRRTRSLIELSGAYDPVPYRPSPNALNTGASEKLRLAHLMTYGEEPTWKSLKNDQIKDGRLEYLSRRILKYPKVDDNDCYDDQKKIESSNKDRFEECM
;
A
#
# COMPACT_ATOMS: atom_id res chain seq x y z
N MET A 1 -50.12 -10.92 0.93
CA MET A 1 -49.43 -10.49 -0.30
C MET A 1 -48.24 -9.63 0.14
N SER A 2 -47.02 -10.17 0.09
CA SER A 2 -45.81 -9.46 0.54
C SER A 2 -45.25 -8.62 -0.60
N ASN A 3 -45.76 -7.41 -0.77
CA ASN A 3 -45.26 -6.48 -1.78
C ASN A 3 -44.15 -5.60 -1.18
N GLY A 4 -42.88 -6.00 -1.37
CA GLY A 4 -41.71 -5.13 -1.19
C GLY A 4 -40.72 -5.57 -0.11
N GLY A 5 -39.61 -6.18 -0.53
CA GLY A 5 -38.38 -6.28 0.28
C GLY A 5 -37.47 -5.09 0.01
N PHE A 6 -36.50 -4.82 0.90
CA PHE A 6 -35.50 -3.74 0.77
C PHE A 6 -34.80 -3.67 -0.60
N TRP A 7 -34.70 -4.82 -1.29
CA TRP A 7 -34.06 -4.96 -2.59
C TRP A 7 -35.00 -4.82 -3.80
N ASN A 8 -36.32 -4.68 -3.58
CA ASN A 8 -37.27 -4.39 -4.66
C ASN A 8 -37.49 -2.88 -4.73
N THR A 9 -36.89 -2.26 -5.74
CA THR A 9 -37.11 -0.85 -6.07
C THR A 9 -38.51 -0.64 -6.64
N HIS A 10 -39.07 0.55 -6.41
CA HIS A 10 -40.36 0.94 -6.98
C HIS A 10 -40.24 1.12 -8.50
N LYS A 11 -41.19 0.57 -9.26
CA LYS A 11 -41.23 0.74 -10.73
C LYS A 11 -41.64 2.16 -11.09
N VAL A 12 -40.80 2.87 -11.85
CA VAL A 12 -41.04 4.28 -12.23
C VAL A 12 -41.77 4.34 -13.57
N ASN A 13 -42.93 4.98 -13.60
CA ASN A 13 -43.66 5.23 -14.85
C ASN A 13 -43.15 6.53 -15.49
N TYR A 14 -42.26 6.42 -16.47
CA TYR A 14 -41.77 7.58 -17.23
C TYR A 14 -42.83 8.11 -18.20
N SER A 15 -42.89 9.44 -18.35
CA SER A 15 -43.59 10.09 -19.46
C SER A 15 -42.96 9.69 -20.80
N ASP A 16 -43.74 9.69 -21.88
CA ASP A 16 -43.26 9.29 -23.20
C ASP A 16 -42.16 10.22 -23.74
N GLU A 17 -42.23 11.52 -23.39
CA GLU A 17 -41.16 12.48 -23.67
C GLU A 17 -39.85 12.08 -22.96
N THR A 18 -39.94 11.70 -21.68
CA THR A 18 -38.78 11.28 -20.89
C THR A 18 -38.19 9.98 -21.42
N LYS A 19 -39.03 9.01 -21.79
CA LYS A 19 -38.57 7.76 -22.43
C LYS A 19 -37.82 8.05 -23.72
N LYS A 20 -38.29 9.00 -24.54
CA LYS A 20 -37.62 9.39 -25.78
C LYS A 20 -36.23 9.96 -25.49
N ILE A 21 -36.14 10.95 -24.61
CA ILE A 21 -34.88 11.60 -24.22
C ILE A 21 -33.87 10.57 -23.68
N LEU A 22 -34.31 9.67 -22.80
CA LEU A 22 -33.42 8.64 -22.24
C LEU A 22 -32.90 7.68 -23.30
N ASN A 23 -33.73 7.29 -24.27
CA ASN A 23 -33.29 6.43 -25.36
C ASN A 23 -32.31 7.15 -26.30
N ASP A 24 -32.52 8.43 -26.58
CA ASP A 24 -31.59 9.24 -27.39
C ASP A 24 -30.21 9.32 -26.71
N LEU A 25 -30.16 9.55 -25.39
CA LEU A 25 -28.92 9.52 -24.61
C LEU A 25 -28.22 8.16 -24.65
N VAL A 26 -28.97 7.05 -24.57
CA VAL A 26 -28.41 5.70 -24.68
C VAL A 26 -27.81 5.46 -26.07
N ASN A 27 -28.46 5.96 -27.11
CA ASN A 27 -27.98 5.84 -28.49
C ASN A 27 -26.70 6.65 -28.75
N GLU A 28 -26.62 7.84 -28.17
CA GLU A 28 -25.44 8.72 -28.24
C GLU A 28 -24.28 8.21 -27.37
N SER A 29 -24.57 7.47 -26.30
CA SER A 29 -23.55 6.89 -25.43
C SER A 29 -22.71 5.81 -26.12
N LYS A 30 -21.40 5.77 -25.85
CA LYS A 30 -20.47 4.74 -26.38
C LYS A 30 -20.58 3.39 -25.63
N LEU A 31 -21.80 2.89 -25.45
CA LEU A 31 -22.08 1.59 -24.82
C LEU A 31 -22.13 0.46 -25.84
N ALA A 32 -21.79 -0.76 -25.42
CA ALA A 32 -22.00 -1.95 -26.25
C ALA A 32 -23.50 -2.22 -26.46
N ASN A 33 -23.87 -2.78 -27.63
CA ASN A 33 -25.28 -3.02 -28.00
C ASN A 33 -26.06 -3.83 -26.95
N PHE A 34 -25.42 -4.81 -26.32
CA PHE A 34 -26.04 -5.59 -25.23
C PHE A 34 -26.54 -4.70 -24.09
N TYR A 35 -25.73 -3.72 -23.67
CA TYR A 35 -26.12 -2.79 -22.61
C TYR A 35 -27.19 -1.82 -23.09
N ARG A 36 -27.09 -1.32 -24.33
CA ARG A 36 -28.13 -0.47 -24.93
C ARG A 36 -29.51 -1.12 -24.87
N HIS A 37 -29.61 -2.39 -25.29
CA HIS A 37 -30.86 -3.15 -25.21
C HIS A 37 -31.35 -3.31 -23.76
N SER A 38 -30.47 -3.70 -22.83
CA SER A 38 -30.86 -3.87 -21.43
C SER A 38 -31.38 -2.58 -20.79
N ILE A 39 -30.78 -1.43 -21.11
CA ILE A 39 -31.18 -0.13 -20.57
C ILE A 39 -32.50 0.30 -21.21
N SER A 40 -32.66 0.15 -22.53
CA SER A 40 -33.92 0.46 -23.21
C SER A 40 -35.10 -0.40 -22.72
N GLU A 41 -34.87 -1.68 -22.38
CA GLU A 41 -35.88 -2.54 -21.77
C GLU A 41 -36.24 -2.08 -20.35
N ALA A 42 -35.25 -1.74 -19.53
CA ALA A 42 -35.49 -1.20 -18.19
C ALA A 42 -36.29 0.12 -18.23
N ILE A 43 -35.99 1.01 -19.18
CA ILE A 43 -36.74 2.27 -19.38
C ILE A 43 -38.19 1.99 -19.79
N LYS A 44 -38.43 1.00 -20.65
CA LYS A 44 -39.79 0.59 -21.07
C LYS A 44 -40.61 0.06 -19.90
N ASN A 45 -39.99 -0.76 -19.05
CA ASN A 45 -40.65 -1.43 -17.94
C ASN A 45 -40.67 -0.62 -16.64
N GLY A 46 -39.98 0.53 -16.60
CA GLY A 46 -39.82 1.36 -15.41
C GLY A 46 -38.94 0.71 -14.33
N GLU A 47 -38.07 -0.21 -14.71
CA GLU A 47 -37.23 -0.99 -13.78
C GLU A 47 -35.95 -0.23 -13.43
N SER A 48 -35.43 -0.45 -12.21
CA SER A 48 -34.18 0.18 -11.79
C SER A 48 -33.00 -0.35 -12.60
N LEU A 49 -32.15 0.56 -13.08
CA LEU A 49 -30.90 0.22 -13.74
C LEU A 49 -29.91 -0.39 -12.71
N ASN A 50 -29.30 -1.52 -13.07
CA ASN A 50 -28.25 -2.11 -12.25
C ASN A 50 -26.97 -1.26 -12.35
N PRO A 51 -26.47 -0.64 -11.27
CA PRO A 51 -25.26 0.19 -11.32
C PRO A 51 -24.01 -0.63 -11.68
N ASP A 52 -24.01 -1.91 -11.33
CA ASP A 52 -22.87 -2.81 -11.55
C ASP A 52 -22.77 -3.33 -12.99
N GLY A 53 -23.82 -3.13 -13.80
CA GLY A 53 -23.89 -3.63 -15.18
C GLY A 53 -23.11 -2.79 -16.20
N ILE A 54 -22.78 -1.54 -15.87
CA ILE A 54 -22.09 -0.61 -16.78
C ILE A 54 -20.57 -0.72 -16.57
N LEU A 55 -20.04 -1.94 -16.59
CA LEU A 55 -18.61 -2.13 -16.77
C LEU A 55 -18.28 -1.82 -18.24
N ILE A 56 -17.87 -0.57 -18.47
CA ILE A 56 -17.28 -0.07 -19.71
C ILE A 56 -16.23 -1.09 -20.15
N SER A 57 -16.48 -1.71 -21.31
CA SER A 57 -15.56 -2.56 -22.08
C SER A 57 -14.39 -3.17 -21.29
N SER A 58 -14.59 -4.35 -20.70
CA SER A 58 -13.45 -5.22 -20.45
C SER A 58 -12.96 -5.73 -21.82
N VAL A 59 -11.95 -5.07 -22.37
CA VAL A 59 -11.03 -5.68 -23.34
C VAL A 59 -10.67 -7.05 -22.78
N GLY A 60 -11.09 -8.11 -23.47
CA GLY A 60 -10.78 -9.50 -23.07
C GLY A 60 -11.90 -10.25 -22.35
N LYS A 61 -13.13 -10.30 -22.89
CA LYS A 61 -13.99 -11.47 -22.63
C LYS A 61 -13.46 -12.65 -23.43
N ARG A 62 -12.58 -13.45 -22.82
CA ARG A 62 -12.26 -14.79 -23.33
C ARG A 62 -13.60 -15.54 -23.48
N PRO A 63 -13.86 -16.25 -24.59
CA PRO A 63 -15.03 -17.11 -24.65
C PRO A 63 -14.97 -18.06 -23.46
N LEU A 64 -16.05 -18.10 -22.68
CA LEU A 64 -16.26 -19.11 -21.66
C LEU A 64 -16.30 -20.46 -22.36
N LEU A 65 -15.12 -21.02 -22.59
CA LEU A 65 -14.94 -22.42 -22.92
C LEU A 65 -15.68 -23.20 -21.85
N ASP A 66 -16.68 -23.98 -22.27
CA ASP A 66 -17.56 -24.82 -21.46
C ASP A 66 -16.91 -25.17 -20.11
N GLN A 67 -17.09 -24.27 -19.14
CA GLN A 67 -16.70 -24.56 -17.79
C GLN A 67 -17.80 -25.47 -17.30
N LYS A 68 -17.65 -26.78 -17.56
CA LYS A 68 -18.40 -27.85 -16.90
C LYS A 68 -18.58 -27.38 -15.47
N ALA A 69 -19.82 -27.01 -15.12
CA ALA A 69 -20.12 -26.29 -13.89
C ALA A 69 -19.45 -27.07 -12.76
N LYS A 70 -18.30 -26.59 -12.27
CA LYS A 70 -17.64 -27.18 -11.12
C LYS A 70 -18.61 -26.88 -10.01
N ARG A 71 -19.45 -27.86 -9.68
CA ARG A 71 -20.42 -27.77 -8.58
C ARG A 71 -19.65 -27.19 -7.41
N THR A 72 -19.90 -25.92 -7.11
CA THR A 72 -19.30 -25.25 -5.99
C THR A 72 -19.71 -26.07 -4.79
N LYS A 73 -18.76 -26.79 -4.19
CA LYS A 73 -19.04 -27.61 -3.01
C LYS A 73 -19.62 -26.63 -2.00
N ARG A 74 -20.91 -26.80 -1.67
CA ARG A 74 -21.58 -25.97 -0.66
C ARG A 74 -20.67 -25.95 0.55
N LEU A 75 -20.28 -24.76 0.98
CA LEU A 75 -19.50 -24.60 2.20
C LEU A 75 -20.27 -25.31 3.31
N LYS A 76 -19.68 -26.38 3.86
CA LYS A 76 -20.30 -27.13 4.94
C LYS A 76 -20.54 -26.14 6.08
N ARG A 77 -21.70 -26.25 6.73
CA ARG A 77 -21.98 -25.51 7.97
C ARG A 77 -20.81 -25.75 8.94
N PRO A 78 -20.36 -24.73 9.69
CA PRO A 78 -19.30 -24.91 10.66
C PRO A 78 -19.71 -26.00 11.65
N GLN A 79 -18.93 -27.09 11.71
CA GLN A 79 -19.11 -28.18 12.65
C GLN A 79 -17.94 -28.22 13.63
N ARG A 80 -18.19 -28.70 14.84
CA ARG A 80 -17.15 -28.93 15.85
C ARG A 80 -16.22 -30.05 15.35
N ARG A 81 -14.91 -29.83 15.46
CA ARG A 81 -13.88 -30.82 15.15
C ARG A 81 -13.79 -31.86 16.28
N THR A 82 -13.47 -33.11 15.95
CA THR A 82 -13.16 -34.14 16.95
C THR A 82 -11.81 -33.85 17.59
N ARG A 83 -11.60 -34.36 18.81
CA ARG A 83 -10.35 -34.21 19.56
C ARG A 83 -9.12 -34.64 18.74
N SER A 84 -9.18 -35.81 18.10
CA SER A 84 -8.09 -36.33 17.26
C SER A 84 -7.71 -35.38 16.11
N LEU A 85 -8.70 -34.72 15.51
CA LEU A 85 -8.47 -33.78 14.40
C LEU A 85 -7.84 -32.47 14.91
N ILE A 86 -8.19 -32.03 16.12
CA ILE A 86 -7.58 -30.87 16.76
C ILE A 86 -6.12 -31.16 17.10
N GLU A 87 -5.83 -32.33 17.68
CA GLU A 87 -4.47 -32.78 17.99
C GLU A 87 -3.61 -32.88 16.71
N LEU A 88 -4.12 -33.52 15.65
CA LEU A 88 -3.42 -33.61 14.36
C LEU A 88 -3.18 -32.24 13.69
N SER A 89 -3.99 -31.24 13.98
CA SER A 89 -3.84 -29.91 13.39
C SER A 89 -2.71 -29.08 13.99
N GLY A 90 -2.05 -29.57 15.05
CA GLY A 90 -1.00 -28.83 15.77
C GLY A 90 -1.54 -27.61 16.52
N ALA A 91 -2.84 -27.57 16.83
CA ALA A 91 -3.47 -26.42 17.47
C ALA A 91 -2.95 -26.13 18.89
N TYR A 92 -2.38 -27.15 19.54
CA TYR A 92 -1.79 -27.05 20.88
C TYR A 92 -0.29 -26.78 20.85
N ASP A 93 0.35 -26.85 19.67
CA ASP A 93 1.77 -26.56 19.55
C ASP A 93 1.95 -25.03 19.54
N PRO A 94 2.69 -24.44 20.50
CA PRO A 94 2.88 -23.01 20.55
C PRO A 94 3.66 -22.56 19.31
N VAL A 95 3.08 -21.65 18.54
CA VAL A 95 3.77 -21.03 17.42
C VAL A 95 4.97 -20.25 17.99
N PRO A 96 6.21 -20.49 17.48
CA PRO A 96 7.36 -19.74 17.96
C PRO A 96 7.12 -18.25 17.72
N TYR A 97 7.34 -17.43 18.75
CA TYR A 97 7.21 -15.99 18.65
C TYR A 97 8.13 -15.47 17.54
N ARG A 98 7.53 -14.87 16.51
CA ARG A 98 8.25 -14.14 15.47
C ARG A 98 7.84 -12.68 15.62
N PRO A 99 8.71 -11.79 16.11
CA PRO A 99 8.39 -10.38 16.09
C PRO A 99 8.04 -9.99 14.65
N SER A 100 6.99 -9.20 14.47
CA SER A 100 6.74 -8.57 13.18
C SER A 100 8.02 -7.84 12.75
N PRO A 101 8.39 -7.86 11.45
CA PRO A 101 9.47 -7.03 10.96
C PRO A 101 9.31 -5.62 11.54
N ASN A 102 10.37 -5.09 12.17
CA ASN A 102 10.34 -3.76 12.77
C ASN A 102 9.70 -2.81 11.76
N ALA A 103 8.62 -2.13 12.17
CA ALA A 103 7.98 -1.15 11.31
C ALA A 103 9.03 -0.13 10.87
N LEU A 104 8.89 0.42 9.66
CA LEU A 104 9.84 1.41 9.11
C LEU A 104 10.06 2.62 10.03
N ASN A 105 9.16 2.83 11.00
CA ASN A 105 9.22 3.93 11.96
C ASN A 105 9.99 3.57 13.23
N THR A 106 10.33 2.30 13.49
CA THR A 106 10.98 1.88 14.73
C THR A 106 12.47 2.25 14.75
N GLY A 107 12.84 3.21 15.60
CA GLY A 107 14.23 3.67 15.74
C GLY A 107 14.39 4.88 16.68
N ALA A 108 15.60 5.47 16.67
CA ALA A 108 15.91 6.64 17.49
C ALA A 108 15.03 7.86 17.18
N SER A 109 14.60 8.00 15.92
CA SER A 109 13.69 9.07 15.47
C SER A 109 12.29 8.95 16.08
N GLU A 110 11.70 7.74 16.10
CA GLU A 110 10.40 7.52 16.74
C GLU A 110 10.48 7.60 18.26
N LYS A 111 11.59 7.18 18.87
CA LYS A 111 11.83 7.42 20.30
C LYS A 111 11.83 8.92 20.63
N LEU A 112 12.50 9.74 19.84
CA LEU A 112 12.48 11.19 20.01
C LEU A 112 11.10 11.78 19.76
N ARG A 113 10.40 11.30 18.71
CA ARG A 113 9.03 11.71 18.41
C ARG A 113 8.10 11.48 19.59
N LEU A 114 8.09 10.25 20.12
CA LEU A 114 7.25 9.87 21.25
C LEU A 114 7.64 10.62 22.52
N ALA A 115 8.93 10.84 22.78
CA ALA A 115 9.36 11.62 23.94
C ALA A 115 8.82 13.06 23.89
N HIS A 116 8.85 13.69 22.73
CA HIS A 116 8.29 15.03 22.53
C HIS A 116 6.76 15.04 22.73
N LEU A 117 6.06 14.08 22.11
CA LEU A 117 4.61 13.91 22.26
C LEU A 117 4.19 13.71 23.72
N MET A 118 4.95 12.93 24.49
CA MET A 118 4.65 12.67 25.91
C MET A 118 4.94 13.88 26.80
N THR A 119 5.96 14.67 26.46
CA THR A 119 6.38 15.83 27.27
C THR A 119 5.46 17.03 27.04
N TYR A 120 5.13 17.31 25.78
CA TYR A 120 4.42 18.53 25.38
C TYR A 120 2.97 18.28 24.91
N GLY A 121 2.57 17.02 24.70
CA GLY A 121 1.25 16.67 24.18
C GLY A 121 1.08 16.90 22.68
N GLU A 122 2.15 17.34 21.98
CA GLU A 122 2.12 17.72 20.57
C GLU A 122 3.09 16.89 19.73
N GLU A 123 2.75 16.66 18.47
CA GLU A 123 3.62 15.96 17.53
C GLU A 123 4.77 16.88 17.07
N PRO A 124 6.04 16.44 17.16
CA PRO A 124 7.16 17.29 16.80
C PRO A 124 7.17 17.57 15.30
N THR A 125 7.42 18.83 14.95
CA THR A 125 7.62 19.21 13.56
C THR A 125 8.93 18.63 13.01
N TRP A 126 8.99 18.40 11.70
CA TRP A 126 10.20 17.93 11.00
C TRP A 126 11.43 18.84 11.19
N LYS A 127 11.23 20.07 11.67
CA LYS A 127 12.31 21.01 12.04
C LYS A 127 12.85 20.73 13.45
N SER A 128 11.98 20.36 14.39
CA SER A 128 12.37 20.00 15.76
C SER A 128 12.99 18.60 15.86
N LEU A 129 12.72 17.73 14.89
CA LEU A 129 13.34 16.40 14.80
C LEU A 129 14.75 16.43 14.21
N LYS A 130 15.18 17.57 13.65
CA LYS A 130 16.56 17.80 13.22
C LYS A 130 17.40 18.15 14.44
N ASN A 131 17.73 17.14 15.24
CA ASN A 131 18.83 17.29 16.18
C ASN A 131 20.11 16.88 15.47
N ASP A 132 20.91 17.89 15.13
CA ASP A 132 22.30 17.85 14.66
C ASP A 132 23.27 17.28 15.75
N GLN A 133 22.77 16.48 16.69
CA GLN A 133 23.47 16.06 17.91
C GLN A 133 23.32 14.56 18.20
N ILE A 134 23.05 13.72 17.20
CA ILE A 134 23.44 12.30 17.28
C ILE A 134 24.94 12.21 16.90
N LYS A 135 25.76 13.04 17.55
CA LYS A 135 27.16 12.71 17.81
C LYS A 135 27.17 11.85 19.06
N ASP A 136 26.51 10.69 18.97
CA ASP A 136 26.81 9.64 19.93
C ASP A 136 28.32 9.41 19.78
N GLY A 137 29.12 9.62 20.83
CA GLY A 137 30.58 9.46 20.76
C GLY A 137 31.02 8.10 20.18
N ARG A 138 30.09 7.13 20.16
CA ARG A 138 30.18 5.85 19.47
C ARG A 138 30.32 5.97 17.94
N LEU A 139 29.55 6.82 17.25
CA LEU A 139 29.64 7.02 15.80
C LEU A 139 30.89 7.82 15.40
N GLU A 140 31.29 8.81 16.18
CA GLU A 140 32.56 9.53 15.95
C GLU A 140 33.79 8.60 16.09
N TYR A 141 33.78 7.71 17.08
CA TYR A 141 34.83 6.72 17.28
C TYR A 141 34.95 5.73 16.12
N LEU A 142 33.82 5.27 15.58
CA LEU A 142 33.77 4.40 14.41
C LEU A 142 34.25 5.13 13.14
N SER A 143 33.85 6.38 12.91
CA SER A 143 34.38 7.17 11.79
C SER A 143 35.89 7.39 11.89
N ARG A 144 36.44 7.72 13.07
CA ARG A 144 37.91 7.84 13.28
C ARG A 144 38.67 6.54 13.04
N ARG A 145 38.05 5.40 13.35
CA ARG A 145 38.65 4.07 13.18
C ARG A 145 38.62 3.62 11.72
N ILE A 146 37.54 3.92 11.01
CA ILE A 146 37.32 3.49 9.62
C ILE A 146 38.01 4.44 8.63
N LEU A 147 37.88 5.75 8.85
CA LEU A 147 38.55 6.80 8.09
C LEU A 147 39.73 7.32 8.93
N LYS A 148 40.94 6.80 8.68
CA LYS A 148 42.19 7.23 9.33
C LYS A 148 42.50 8.72 9.04
N TYR A 149 41.79 9.65 9.66
CA TYR A 149 42.17 11.06 9.68
C TYR A 149 42.71 11.41 11.07
N PRO A 150 43.90 12.02 11.16
CA PRO A 150 44.42 12.49 12.42
C PRO A 150 43.60 13.70 12.90
N LYS A 151 43.57 13.92 14.22
CA LYS A 151 43.01 15.15 14.79
C LYS A 151 43.75 16.35 14.21
N VAL A 152 43.01 17.37 13.78
CA VAL A 152 43.56 18.72 13.65
C VAL A 152 43.43 19.32 15.04
N ASP A 153 44.57 19.68 15.66
CA ASP A 153 44.58 20.44 16.90
C ASP A 153 44.35 21.92 16.55
N ASP A 154 43.42 22.58 17.24
CA ASP A 154 43.02 23.97 17.04
C ASP A 154 44.06 24.97 17.59
N ASN A 155 45.35 24.76 17.30
CA ASN A 155 46.41 25.72 17.55
C ASN A 155 47.35 25.72 16.36
N ASP A 156 47.10 26.60 15.39
CA ASP A 156 48.10 27.57 14.92
C ASP A 156 47.52 28.47 13.81
N CYS A 157 47.92 29.72 13.92
CA CYS A 157 47.54 30.88 13.15
C CYS A 157 48.53 31.06 11.99
N TYR A 158 48.03 31.23 10.76
CA TYR A 158 48.71 31.61 9.50
C TYR A 158 49.78 30.69 8.87
N ASP A 159 49.69 30.63 7.53
CA ASP A 159 50.67 30.27 6.50
C ASP A 159 51.22 28.83 6.45
N ASP A 160 51.00 28.12 5.34
CA ASP A 160 51.89 28.27 4.17
C ASP A 160 51.53 27.30 3.02
N GLN A 161 51.36 27.87 1.84
CA GLN A 161 51.10 27.19 0.57
C GLN A 161 52.35 26.47 0.04
N LYS A 162 52.98 25.51 0.73
CA LYS A 162 54.21 24.86 0.19
C LYS A 162 54.53 23.44 0.68
N LYS A 163 53.57 22.51 0.68
CA LYS A 163 53.87 21.08 0.96
C LYS A 163 53.16 20.04 0.10
N ILE A 164 52.62 20.42 -1.06
CA ILE A 164 51.94 19.47 -1.96
C ILE A 164 52.89 18.91 -3.05
N GLU A 165 54.08 19.51 -3.27
CA GLU A 165 54.92 19.15 -4.42
C GLU A 165 56.13 18.22 -4.14
N SER A 166 56.46 17.90 -2.88
CA SER A 166 57.70 17.14 -2.59
C SER A 166 57.53 15.66 -2.23
N SER A 167 56.31 15.12 -2.08
CA SER A 167 56.12 13.72 -1.66
C SER A 167 55.85 12.72 -2.80
N ASN A 168 55.69 13.18 -4.04
CA ASN A 168 55.29 12.33 -5.17
C ASN A 168 56.46 11.85 -6.05
N LYS A 169 57.71 11.89 -5.57
CA LYS A 169 58.88 11.52 -6.38
C LYS A 169 59.60 10.23 -5.98
N ASP A 170 59.35 9.70 -4.78
CA ASP A 170 60.18 8.59 -4.25
C ASP A 170 59.44 7.24 -4.14
N ARG A 171 58.29 7.06 -4.81
CA ARG A 171 57.50 5.81 -4.70
C ARG A 171 57.68 4.82 -5.86
N PHE A 172 58.56 5.09 -6.82
CA PHE A 172 58.72 4.28 -8.02
C PHE A 172 60.18 3.89 -8.30
N GLU A 173 60.89 3.29 -7.34
CA GLU A 173 62.18 2.63 -7.61
C GLU A 173 62.59 1.69 -6.46
N GLU A 174 61.83 0.62 -6.20
CA GLU A 174 62.38 -0.55 -5.47
C GLU A 174 61.46 -1.79 -5.64
N CYS A 175 61.57 -2.44 -6.80
CA CYS A 175 61.20 -3.85 -7.04
C CYS A 175 61.70 -4.24 -8.45
N MET A 176 63.01 -4.42 -8.57
CA MET A 176 63.68 -5.28 -9.56
C MET A 176 64.96 -5.81 -8.93
#